data_AF-A0A3N5I8Y6-F1
#
_entry.id   AF-A0A3N5I8Y6-F1
#
_cell.length_a   1.000
_cell.length_b   1.000
_cell.length_c   1.000
_cell.angle_alpha   90.00
_cell.angle_beta   90.00
_cell.angle_gamma   90.00
#
_symmetry.space_group_name_H-M   'P 1'
#
loop_
_entity.id
_entity.type
_entity.pdbx_description
1 polymer ?
#
loop_
_entity_poly.entity_id
_entity_poly.type
_entity_poly.pdbx_seq_one_letter_code
_entity_poly.pdbx_strand_id
1 'polypeptide(L)'
;MEAIITTADATGAVNIAPMGPEVADGNFRRITLKPFRSSRTFANLRHSGTAVVHVTDDVELIAASATGTVDPLGLVEGLLGDGL
;
A
#
# COMPACT_ATOMS: atom_id res chain seq x y z
N MET A 1 -6.94 12.47 -4.87
CA MET A 1 -6.41 11.32 -5.64
C MET A 1 -6.63 10.10 -4.78
N GLU A 2 -7.04 9.00 -5.38
CA GLU A 2 -7.05 7.70 -4.71
C GLU A 2 -5.81 6.90 -5.13
N ALA A 3 -5.25 6.15 -4.20
CA ALA A 3 -4.02 5.38 -4.40
C ALA A 3 -4.04 4.09 -3.58
N ILE A 4 -3.23 3.13 -4.02
CA ILE A 4 -2.90 1.96 -3.21
C ILE A 4 -1.68 2.29 -2.36
N ILE A 5 -1.75 1.95 -1.08
CA ILE A 5 -0.65 2.12 -0.13
C ILE A 5 -0.17 0.75 0.31
N THR A 6 1.13 0.49 0.12
CA THR A 6 1.77 -0.69 0.70
C THR A 6 2.61 -0.29 1.90
N THR A 7 2.42 -1.01 3.00
CA THR A 7 3.23 -0.92 4.22
C THR A 7 3.66 -2.33 4.63
N ALA A 8 4.67 -2.46 5.47
CA ALA A 8 5.07 -3.73 6.05
C ALA A 8 5.12 -3.65 7.58
N ASP A 9 4.81 -4.77 8.24
CA ASP A 9 5.03 -4.92 9.66
C ASP A 9 6.50 -5.28 9.98
N ALA A 10 6.81 -5.52 11.25
CA ALA A 10 8.16 -5.85 11.72
C ALA A 10 8.73 -7.16 11.14
N THR A 11 7.87 -8.06 10.65
CA THR A 11 8.26 -9.33 10.03
C THR A 11 8.44 -9.22 8.52
N GLY A 12 8.14 -8.06 7.94
CA GLY A 12 8.13 -7.85 6.51
C GLY A 12 6.82 -8.25 5.83
N ALA A 13 5.78 -8.63 6.58
CA ALA A 13 4.49 -8.98 5.98
C ALA A 13 3.82 -7.72 5.42
N VAL A 14 3.57 -7.73 4.11
CA VAL A 14 3.02 -6.59 3.37
C VAL A 14 1.52 -6.46 3.63
N ASN A 15 1.07 -5.22 3.81
CA ASN A 15 -0.34 -4.82 3.85
C ASN A 15 -0.63 -3.88 2.68
N ILE A 16 -1.66 -4.21 1.90
CA ILE A 16 -2.16 -3.44 0.76
C ILE A 16 -3.51 -2.81 1.17
N ALA A 17 -3.62 -1.48 1.09
CA ALA A 17 -4.86 -0.79 1.43
C ALA A 17 -5.08 0.45 0.54
N PRO A 18 -6.34 0.79 0.17
CA PRO A 18 -6.63 1.99 -0.56
C PRO A 18 -6.67 3.19 0.39
N MET A 19 -6.18 4.33 -0.06
CA MET A 19 -6.26 5.59 0.67
C MET A 19 -6.36 6.77 -0.30
N GLY A 20 -6.93 7.89 0.18
CA GLY A 20 -6.87 9.18 -0.47
C GLY A 20 -5.75 10.06 0.09
N PRO A 21 -4.48 9.89 -0.33
CA PRO A 21 -3.39 10.73 0.14
C PRO A 21 -3.52 12.18 -0.34
N GLU A 22 -3.09 13.12 0.49
CA GLU A 22 -2.95 14.52 0.08
C GLU A 22 -1.55 14.75 -0.48
N VAL A 23 -1.48 15.33 -1.68
CA VAL A 23 -0.23 15.74 -2.33
C VAL A 23 -0.03 17.23 -2.10
N ALA A 24 1.04 17.61 -1.41
CA ALA A 24 1.32 19.00 -1.12
C ALA A 24 1.83 19.72 -2.37
N ASP A 25 1.40 20.97 -2.58
CA ASP A 25 2.00 21.90 -3.54
C ASP A 25 2.07 21.36 -4.98
N GLY A 26 1.16 20.44 -5.34
CA GLY A 26 1.09 19.80 -6.66
C GLY A 26 2.28 18.93 -7.04
N ASN A 27 3.16 18.55 -6.09
CA ASN A 27 4.32 17.72 -6.37
C ASN A 27 4.47 16.56 -5.37
N PHE A 28 5.05 15.46 -5.82
CA PHE A 28 5.16 14.23 -5.02
C PHE A 28 6.30 14.23 -4.00
N ARG A 29 6.89 15.39 -3.66
CA ARG A 29 7.96 15.45 -2.65
C ARG A 29 7.46 15.26 -1.23
N ARG A 30 6.20 15.60 -0.98
CA ARG A 30 5.54 15.43 0.32
C ARG A 30 4.12 14.94 0.12
N ILE A 31 3.85 13.79 0.72
CA ILE A 31 2.55 13.14 0.71
C ILE A 31 2.10 12.97 2.16
N THR A 32 0.89 13.42 2.46
CA THR A 32 0.29 13.25 3.80
C THR A 32 -0.66 12.06 3.77
N LEU A 33 -0.33 11.02 4.55
CA LEU A 33 -1.20 9.86 4.78
C LEU A 33 -2.03 10.07 6.06
N LYS A 34 -3.34 9.83 5.98
CA LYS A 34 -4.28 9.92 7.11
C LYS A 34 -5.02 8.59 7.34
N PRO A 35 -4.30 7.52 7.72
CA PRO A 35 -4.93 6.20 7.89
C PRO A 35 -5.84 6.18 9.14
N PHE A 36 -6.86 5.32 9.12
CA PHE A 36 -7.68 5.07 10.31
C PHE A 36 -6.81 4.49 11.44
N ARG A 37 -7.00 4.95 12.67
CA ARG A 37 -6.16 4.54 13.82
C ARG A 37 -6.21 3.04 14.13
N SER A 38 -7.30 2.37 13.78
CA SER A 38 -7.47 0.91 13.93
C SER A 38 -6.91 0.10 12.76
N SER A 39 -6.44 0.74 11.68
CA SER A 39 -5.96 0.03 10.49
C SER A 39 -4.56 -0.54 10.66
N ARG A 40 -4.29 -1.64 9.94
CA ARG A 40 -2.94 -2.20 9.79
C ARG A 40 -1.96 -1.18 9.22
N THR A 41 -2.39 -0.36 8.26
CA THR A 41 -1.59 0.74 7.70
C THR A 41 -1.09 1.71 8.77
N PHE A 42 -1.96 2.14 9.69
CA PHE A 42 -1.56 3.01 10.80
C PHE A 42 -0.58 2.32 11.75
N ALA A 43 -0.86 1.07 12.14
CA ALA A 43 0.04 0.30 13.01
C ALA A 43 1.44 0.14 12.39
N ASN A 44 1.50 -0.22 11.10
CA ASN A 44 2.76 -0.37 10.37
C ASN A 44 3.50 0.96 10.26
N LEU A 45 2.82 2.05 9.90
CA LEU A 45 3.43 3.39 9.83
C LEU A 45 3.93 3.88 11.19
N ARG A 46 3.25 3.56 12.29
CA ARG A 46 3.72 3.88 13.65
C ARG A 46 4.97 3.10 14.03
N HIS A 47 5.18 1.92 13.46
CA HIS A 47 6.35 1.08 13.71
C HIS A 47 7.53 1.47 12.81
N SER A 48 7.35 1.51 11.49
CA SER A 48 8.43 1.67 10.52
C SER A 48 8.58 3.09 9.98
N GLY A 49 7.51 3.89 9.99
CA GLY A 49 7.49 5.19 9.31
C GLY A 49 7.59 5.12 7.79
N THR A 50 7.50 3.92 7.20
CA THR A 50 7.70 3.69 5.77
C THR A 50 6.44 3.20 5.08
N ALA A 51 6.18 3.72 3.88
CA ALA A 51 5.14 3.25 2.97
C ALA A 51 5.56 3.54 1.52
N VAL A 52 4.93 2.83 0.58
CA VAL A 52 4.96 3.18 -0.85
C VAL A 52 3.56 3.58 -1.28
N VAL A 53 3.46 4.68 -2.03
CA VAL A 53 2.22 5.19 -2.63
C VAL A 53 2.22 4.82 -4.10
N HIS A 54 1.24 4.03 -4.51
CA HIS A 54 1.09 3.57 -5.88
C HIS A 54 -0.03 4.36 -6.55
N VAL A 55 0.28 5.03 -7.65
CA VAL A 55 -0.71 5.63 -8.55
C VAL A 55 -1.10 4.56 -9.55
N THR A 56 -2.38 4.21 -9.59
CA THR A 56 -2.91 3.13 -10.43
C THR A 56 -4.34 3.45 -10.87
N ASP A 57 -4.75 2.92 -12.00
CA ASP A 57 -6.11 2.91 -12.52
C ASP A 57 -6.81 1.54 -12.36
N ASP A 58 -6.16 0.60 -11.67
CA ASP A 58 -6.73 -0.70 -11.31
C ASP A 58 -7.85 -0.55 -10.27
N VAL A 59 -9.06 -0.33 -10.76
CA VAL A 59 -10.27 -0.17 -9.94
C VAL A 59 -10.66 -1.45 -9.21
N GLU A 60 -10.30 -2.62 -9.74
CA GLU A 60 -10.57 -3.90 -9.10
C GLU A 60 -9.72 -4.04 -7.83
N LEU A 61 -8.41 -3.74 -7.91
CA LEU A 61 -7.52 -3.75 -6.76
C LEU A 61 -7.95 -2.75 -5.67
N ILE A 62 -8.40 -1.56 -6.08
CA ILE A 62 -8.95 -0.57 -5.14
C ILE A 62 -10.19 -1.12 -4.43
N ALA A 63 -11.14 -1.69 -5.18
CA ALA A 63 -12.37 -2.24 -4.60
C ALA A 63 -12.11 -3.46 -3.70
N ALA A 64 -11.25 -4.38 -4.13
CA ALA A 64 -10.88 -5.57 -3.39
C ALA A 64 -10.17 -5.22 -2.07
N SER A 65 -9.22 -4.28 -2.10
CA SER A 65 -8.50 -3.83 -0.91
C SER A 65 -9.35 -2.95 0.03
N ALA A 66 -10.41 -2.32 -0.47
CA ALA A 66 -11.37 -1.57 0.36
C ALA A 66 -12.34 -2.49 1.12
N THR A 67 -12.69 -3.63 0.52
CA THR A 67 -13.74 -4.53 1.04
C THR A 67 -13.19 -5.76 1.74
N GLY A 68 -11.89 -6.06 1.58
CA GLY A 68 -11.26 -7.24 2.14
C GLY A 68 -9.74 -7.11 2.29
N THR A 69 -9.08 -8.26 2.45
CA THR A 69 -7.62 -8.36 2.48
C THR A 69 -7.12 -8.92 1.15
N VAL A 70 -6.14 -8.26 0.56
CA VAL A 70 -5.47 -8.71 -0.67
C VAL A 70 -4.20 -9.47 -0.29
N ASP A 71 -4.02 -10.67 -0.84
CA ASP A 71 -2.78 -11.44 -0.67
C ASP A 71 -1.66 -10.82 -1.53
N PRO A 72 -0.60 -10.25 -0.92
CA PRO A 72 0.50 -9.67 -1.68
C PRO A 72 1.30 -10.70 -2.47
N LEU A 73 1.36 -11.96 -2.02
CA LEU A 73 2.14 -13.00 -2.69
C LEU A 73 1.48 -13.47 -3.98
N GLY A 74 0.17 -13.36 -4.09
CA GLY A 74 -0.57 -13.60 -5.34
C GLY A 74 -0.36 -12.51 -6.41
N LEU A 75 0.32 -11.40 -6.07
CA LEU A 75 0.56 -10.26 -6.97
C LEU A 75 2.03 -10.12 -7.39
N VAL A 76 2.90 -11.05 -7.00
CA VAL A 76 4.32 -11.03 -7.35
C VAL A 76 4.67 -12.27 -8.17
N GLU A 77 5.41 -12.06 -9.25
CA GLU A 77 6.11 -13.15 -9.92
C GLU A 77 7.51 -13.30 -9.29
N GLY A 78 7.92 -14.54 -9.03
CA GLY A 78 9.26 -14.80 -8.52
C GLY A 78 10.32 -14.38 -9.54
N LEU A 79 11.26 -13.52 -9.14
CA LEU A 79 12.43 -13.16 -9.96
C LEU A 79 13.37 -14.35 -10.25
N LEU A 80 13.11 -15.51 -9.64
CA LEU A 80 13.83 -16.76 -9.86
C LEU A 80 12.87 -17.86 -10.38
N GLY A 81 12.66 -17.88 -11.71
CA GLY A 81 12.61 -19.16 -12.43
C GLY A 81 11.44 -19.41 -13.39
N ASP A 82 11.73 -19.28 -14.69
CA ASP A 82 11.50 -20.31 -15.72
C ASP A 82 12.82 -20.53 -16.49
N GLY A 83 13.89 -20.92 -15.79
CA GLY A 83 15.19 -21.17 -16.45
C GLY A 83 16.38 -21.41 -15.53
N LEU A 84 16.46 -22.61 -14.96
CA LEU A 84 17.70 -23.35 -14.70
C LEU A 84 17.51 -24.77 -15.21
#